data_AF-B7P1N3-F1
#
_entry.id   AF-B7P1N3-F1
#
_cell.length_a   1.000
_cell.length_b   1.000
_cell.length_c   1.000
_cell.angle_alpha   90.00
_cell.angle_beta   90.00
_cell.angle_gamma   90.00
#
_symmetry.space_group_name_H-M   'P 1'
#
loop_
_entity.id
_entity.type
_entity.pdbx_description
1 polymer ?
#
loop_
_entity_poly.entity_id
_entity_poly.type
_entity_poly.pdbx_seq_one_letter_code
_entity_poly.pdbx_strand_id
1 'polypeptide(L)'
;MDISTLAVVMALFAVMVVTAVWWVLKRRHQHGLFRRHGIPGPRPDLLDGNWAQLKEDRIEVMERWIMEYGKVFGCYVGGVPHMILTDVEMIKQCFVRNASTFHDRPPFPICTGPFASSIVALEGDEWKKVRAVLNPCFSASKMKLMTQIMGSCADVMIEVVEDHVEKGETVEMYRVSQGLSLDVIAKCALAWQVDCQKNPNDPLLQSVRKMFQEIDDSVLRQAIRFPILCKIISSFLFFTSYNKTLTGIYDNVRHVVEL
;
A
#
# COMPACT_ATOMS: atom_id res chain seq x y z
N MET A 1 -34.14 28.40 -23.47
CA MET A 1 -33.94 27.16 -22.72
C MET A 1 -35.30 26.49 -22.64
N ASP A 2 -35.50 25.39 -23.35
CA ASP A 2 -36.83 24.77 -23.46
C ASP A 2 -37.26 24.20 -22.11
N ILE A 3 -38.55 24.19 -21.82
CA ILE A 3 -39.12 23.73 -20.53
C ILE A 3 -38.63 22.31 -20.18
N SER A 4 -38.43 21.46 -21.20
CA SER A 4 -37.82 20.13 -21.08
C SER A 4 -36.38 20.17 -20.55
N THR A 5 -35.54 21.06 -21.08
CA THR A 5 -34.15 21.21 -20.63
C THR A 5 -34.07 21.74 -19.19
N LEU A 6 -34.94 22.69 -18.81
CA LEU A 6 -35.00 23.19 -17.44
C LEU A 6 -35.44 22.09 -16.45
N ALA A 7 -36.45 21.28 -16.81
CA ALA A 7 -36.91 20.18 -15.98
C ALA A 7 -35.82 19.12 -15.74
N VAL A 8 -35.05 18.78 -16.78
CA VAL A 8 -33.91 17.85 -16.68
C VAL A 8 -32.83 18.41 -15.75
N VAL A 9 -32.46 19.70 -15.89
CA VAL A 9 -31.46 20.33 -15.02
C VAL A 9 -31.90 20.34 -13.56
N MET A 10 -33.16 20.67 -13.29
CA MET A 10 -33.71 20.67 -11.94
C MET A 10 -33.75 19.26 -11.32
N ALA A 11 -34.10 18.24 -12.11
CA ALA A 11 -34.10 16.85 -11.66
C ALA A 11 -32.67 16.37 -11.32
N LEU A 12 -31.69 16.67 -12.17
CA LEU A 12 -30.28 16.33 -11.91
C LEU A 12 -29.75 17.04 -10.65
N PHE A 13 -30.10 18.31 -10.47
CA PHE A 13 -29.74 19.05 -9.28
C PHE A 13 -30.37 18.45 -8.01
N ALA A 14 -31.66 18.09 -8.05
CA ALA A 14 -32.32 17.44 -6.92
C ALA A 14 -31.65 16.11 -6.54
N VAL A 15 -31.31 15.28 -7.53
CA VAL A 15 -30.57 14.02 -7.30
C VAL A 15 -29.20 14.29 -6.68
N MET A 16 -28.46 15.29 -7.16
CA MET A 16 -27.17 15.69 -6.61
C MET A 16 -27.30 16.14 -5.14
N VAL A 17 -28.31 16.95 -4.81
CA VAL A 17 -28.55 17.40 -3.42
C VAL A 17 -28.92 16.22 -2.52
N VAL A 18 -29.83 15.35 -2.95
CA VAL A 18 -30.25 14.17 -2.16
C VAL A 18 -29.06 13.23 -1.90
N THR A 19 -28.25 12.96 -2.92
CA THR A 19 -27.05 12.11 -2.78
C THR A 19 -25.99 12.74 -1.88
N ALA A 20 -25.77 14.06 -1.97
CA ALA A 20 -24.87 14.78 -1.09
C ALA A 20 -25.35 14.74 0.37
N VAL A 21 -26.62 15.04 0.63
CA VAL A 21 -27.21 14.98 1.99
C VAL A 21 -27.10 13.56 2.55
N TRP A 22 -27.49 12.55 1.77
CA TRP A 22 -27.36 11.15 2.17
C TRP A 22 -25.91 10.79 2.51
N TRP A 23 -24.94 11.20 1.69
CA TRP A 23 -23.53 10.96 1.92
C TRP A 23 -23.05 11.62 3.22
N VAL A 24 -23.43 12.88 3.48
CA VAL A 24 -23.08 13.59 4.72
C VAL A 24 -23.67 12.91 5.95
N LEU A 25 -24.95 12.53 5.91
CA LEU A 25 -25.62 11.85 7.02
C LEU A 25 -24.96 10.48 7.31
N LYS A 26 -24.70 9.69 6.26
CA LYS A 26 -23.99 8.42 6.37
C LYS A 26 -22.61 8.62 6.99
N ARG A 27 -21.85 9.61 6.52
CA ARG A 27 -20.50 9.91 7.00
C ARG A 27 -20.49 10.30 8.48
N ARG A 28 -21.38 11.21 8.88
CA ARG A 28 -21.55 11.59 10.30
C ARG A 28 -21.91 10.40 11.18
N HIS A 29 -22.77 9.50 10.69
CA HIS A 29 -23.10 8.28 11.41
C HIS A 29 -21.87 7.36 11.60
N GLN A 30 -21.06 7.18 10.56
CA GLN A 30 -19.80 6.40 10.62
C GLN A 30 -18.83 6.99 11.65
N HIS A 31 -18.59 8.31 11.58
CA HIS A 31 -17.71 9.05 12.51
C HIS A 31 -18.20 9.06 13.96
N GLY A 32 -19.46 8.69 14.20
CA GLY A 32 -20.00 8.54 15.55
C GLY A 32 -19.71 7.18 16.20
N LEU A 33 -19.12 6.20 15.49
CA LEU A 33 -18.96 4.83 16.00
C LEU A 33 -18.20 4.77 17.33
N PHE A 34 -16.98 5.31 17.39
CA PHE A 34 -16.14 5.23 18.58
C PHE A 34 -16.72 6.02 19.75
N ARG A 35 -17.23 7.23 19.47
CA ARG A 35 -17.92 8.06 20.47
C ARG A 35 -19.13 7.34 21.09
N ARG A 36 -19.92 6.62 20.28
CA ARG A 36 -21.07 5.82 20.77
C ARG A 36 -20.66 4.68 21.70
N HIS A 37 -19.43 4.18 21.56
CA HIS A 37 -18.88 3.09 22.39
C HIS A 37 -17.94 3.59 23.49
N GLY A 38 -17.83 4.91 23.70
CA GLY A 38 -16.93 5.49 24.71
C GLY A 38 -15.44 5.33 24.41
N ILE A 39 -15.08 5.06 23.15
CA ILE A 39 -13.68 4.90 22.73
C ILE A 39 -13.12 6.29 22.38
N PRO A 40 -12.00 6.72 23.00
CA PRO A 40 -11.39 8.02 22.74
C PRO A 40 -10.73 8.07 21.37
N GLY A 41 -10.39 9.26 20.89
CA GLY A 41 -9.66 9.44 19.64
C GLY A 41 -9.80 10.84 19.05
N PRO A 42 -8.98 11.15 18.02
CA PRO A 42 -8.99 12.46 17.37
C PRO A 42 -10.31 12.69 16.64
N ARG A 43 -10.82 13.92 16.70
CA ARG A 43 -12.07 14.27 16.00
C ARG A 43 -11.87 14.18 14.47
N PRO A 44 -12.69 13.40 13.75
CA PRO A 44 -12.58 13.30 12.30
C PRO A 44 -13.20 14.51 11.61
N ASP A 45 -12.57 14.97 10.54
CA ASP A 45 -13.19 15.84 9.55
C ASP A 45 -14.13 15.05 8.63
N LEU A 46 -15.06 15.75 7.98
CA LEU A 46 -16.12 15.13 7.18
C LEU A 46 -15.60 14.39 5.93
N LEU A 47 -14.50 14.84 5.32
CA LEU A 47 -14.03 14.32 4.04
C LEU A 47 -12.99 13.21 4.23
N ASP A 48 -11.88 13.54 4.90
CA ASP A 48 -10.68 12.72 5.05
C ASP A 48 -10.71 11.89 6.35
N GLY A 49 -11.64 12.16 7.27
CA GLY A 49 -11.63 11.59 8.61
C GLY A 49 -10.47 12.16 9.41
N ASN A 50 -9.44 11.37 9.65
CA ASN A 50 -8.18 11.80 10.25
C ASN A 50 -7.00 11.67 9.28
N TRP A 51 -7.24 11.25 8.02
CA TRP A 51 -6.16 11.05 7.04
C TRP A 51 -5.37 12.33 6.77
N ALA A 52 -6.03 13.49 6.73
CA ALA A 52 -5.36 14.76 6.54
C ALA A 52 -4.42 15.12 7.70
N GLN A 53 -4.76 14.70 8.93
CA GLN A 53 -3.94 14.91 10.13
C GLN A 53 -2.67 14.04 10.10
N LEU A 54 -2.69 12.94 9.33
CA LEU A 54 -1.56 12.03 9.12
C LEU A 54 -0.68 12.39 7.91
N LYS A 55 -0.82 13.59 7.34
CA LYS A 55 0.05 14.02 6.21
C LYS A 55 1.31 14.73 6.64
N GLU A 56 1.34 15.23 7.88
CA GLU A 56 2.57 15.68 8.50
C GLU A 56 3.45 14.46 8.84
N ASP A 57 4.34 14.60 9.81
CA ASP A 57 5.06 13.46 10.35
C ASP A 57 4.08 12.46 11.00
N ARG A 58 3.78 11.36 10.28
CA ARG A 58 2.87 10.31 10.74
C ARG A 58 3.31 9.69 12.05
N ILE A 59 4.61 9.58 12.27
CA ILE A 59 5.18 8.99 13.48
C ILE A 59 4.89 9.94 14.64
N GLU A 60 5.24 11.22 14.48
CA GLU A 60 5.02 12.23 15.52
C GLU A 60 3.53 12.37 15.85
N VAL A 61 2.65 12.43 14.84
CA VAL A 61 1.20 12.53 15.04
C VAL A 61 0.67 11.32 15.82
N MET A 62 1.14 10.10 15.48
CA MET A 62 0.72 8.89 16.17
C MET A 62 1.22 8.88 17.62
N GLU A 63 2.46 9.29 17.87
CA GLU A 63 2.99 9.45 19.23
C GLU A 63 2.17 10.43 20.06
N ARG A 64 1.81 11.59 19.50
CA ARG A 64 0.92 12.56 20.15
C ARG A 64 -0.44 11.96 20.49
N TRP A 65 -1.07 11.24 19.56
CA TRP A 65 -2.36 10.57 19.83
C TRP A 65 -2.26 9.48 20.88
N ILE A 66 -1.16 8.70 20.90
CA ILE A 66 -0.91 7.71 21.94
C ILE A 66 -0.80 8.38 23.32
N MET A 67 -0.09 9.52 23.40
CA MET A 67 0.01 10.29 24.65
C MET A 67 -1.32 10.89 25.10
N GLU A 68 -2.15 11.38 24.17
CA GLU A 68 -3.41 12.06 24.47
C GLU A 68 -4.56 11.08 24.78
N TYR A 69 -4.71 10.02 23.98
CA TYR A 69 -5.86 9.10 24.04
C TYR A 69 -5.53 7.76 24.70
N GLY A 70 -4.26 7.52 25.03
CA GLY A 70 -3.79 6.31 25.68
C GLY A 70 -3.58 5.14 24.74
N LYS A 71 -3.56 3.92 25.30
CA LYS A 71 -3.11 2.72 24.59
C LYS A 71 -4.09 2.19 23.54
N VAL A 72 -5.36 2.59 23.63
CA VAL A 72 -6.45 2.13 22.77
C VAL A 72 -7.30 3.32 22.40
N PHE A 73 -7.35 3.65 21.12
CA PHE A 73 -8.15 4.76 20.61
C PHE A 73 -8.60 4.49 19.18
N GLY A 74 -9.57 5.26 18.71
CA GLY A 74 -10.14 5.13 17.38
C GLY A 74 -9.85 6.34 16.50
N CYS A 75 -9.51 6.10 15.23
CA CYS A 75 -9.44 7.14 14.21
C CYS A 75 -10.19 6.70 12.95
N TYR A 76 -10.36 7.60 12.00
CA TYR A 76 -11.10 7.34 10.77
C TYR A 76 -10.24 7.64 9.55
N VAL A 77 -10.28 6.76 8.56
CA VAL A 77 -9.71 7.04 7.23
C VAL A 77 -10.89 7.17 6.27
N GLY A 78 -11.19 8.41 5.85
CA GLY A 78 -12.46 8.72 5.22
C GLY A 78 -13.62 8.38 6.14
N GLY A 79 -14.43 7.38 5.79
CA GLY A 79 -15.51 6.88 6.65
C GLY A 79 -15.22 5.55 7.34
N VAL A 80 -14.03 4.98 7.17
CA VAL A 80 -13.69 3.65 7.69
C VAL A 80 -13.09 3.79 9.09
N PRO A 81 -13.69 3.18 10.13
CA PRO A 81 -13.14 3.21 11.48
C PRO A 81 -11.89 2.35 11.58
N HIS A 82 -10.86 2.87 12.23
CA HIS A 82 -9.61 2.18 12.53
C HIS A 82 -9.37 2.24 14.04
N MET A 83 -9.23 1.08 14.67
CA MET A 83 -8.87 0.99 16.08
C MET A 83 -7.36 0.85 16.18
N ILE A 84 -6.72 1.76 16.90
CA ILE A 84 -5.29 1.75 17.14
C ILE A 84 -5.04 1.06 18.48
N LEU A 85 -4.19 0.04 18.45
CA LEU A 85 -3.81 -0.76 19.60
C LEU A 85 -2.30 -0.63 19.81
N THR A 86 -1.89 -0.13 20.96
CA THR A 86 -0.47 -0.11 21.38
C THR A 86 -0.22 -0.93 22.64
N ASP A 87 -1.27 -1.48 23.24
CA ASP A 87 -1.13 -2.44 24.33
C ASP A 87 -0.71 -3.82 23.81
N VAL A 88 0.43 -4.31 24.27
CA VAL A 88 1.04 -5.57 23.80
C VAL A 88 0.12 -6.77 24.05
N GLU A 89 -0.64 -6.79 25.15
CA GLU A 89 -1.52 -7.93 25.44
C GLU A 89 -2.69 -7.94 24.47
N MET A 90 -3.29 -6.78 24.17
CA MET A 90 -4.34 -6.70 23.14
C MET A 90 -3.83 -7.04 21.75
N ILE A 91 -2.61 -6.62 21.38
CA ILE A 91 -1.98 -7.00 20.12
C ILE A 91 -1.83 -8.53 20.04
N LYS A 92 -1.38 -9.20 21.13
CA LYS A 92 -1.33 -10.67 21.19
C LYS A 92 -2.72 -11.31 21.09
N GLN A 93 -3.74 -10.72 21.69
CA GLN A 93 -5.11 -11.20 21.57
C GLN A 93 -5.58 -11.20 20.11
N CYS A 94 -5.31 -10.13 19.35
CA CYS A 94 -5.70 -10.03 17.96
C CYS A 94 -4.87 -10.93 17.04
N PHE A 95 -3.55 -10.81 17.08
CA PHE A 95 -2.68 -11.43 16.08
C PHE A 95 -2.19 -12.84 16.42
N VAL A 96 -2.39 -13.31 17.66
CA VAL A 96 -2.00 -14.67 18.08
C VAL A 96 -3.21 -15.48 18.51
N ARG A 97 -3.93 -15.03 19.54
CA ARG A 97 -5.03 -15.84 20.12
C ARG A 97 -6.25 -15.92 19.20
N ASN A 98 -6.60 -14.81 18.56
CA ASN A 98 -7.74 -14.69 17.65
C ASN A 98 -7.31 -14.44 16.21
N ALA A 99 -6.15 -14.98 15.80
CA ALA A 99 -5.62 -14.77 14.46
C ALA A 99 -6.59 -15.21 13.35
N SER A 100 -7.44 -16.21 13.60
CA SER A 100 -8.50 -16.64 12.67
C SER A 100 -9.58 -15.59 12.45
N THR A 101 -9.74 -14.61 13.35
CA THR A 101 -10.66 -13.48 13.19
C THR A 101 -9.98 -12.28 12.54
N PHE A 102 -8.70 -12.02 12.87
CA PHE A 102 -7.95 -10.83 12.41
C PHE A 102 -6.93 -11.17 11.31
N HIS A 103 -7.22 -12.14 10.44
CA HIS A 103 -6.27 -12.59 9.41
C HIS A 103 -6.23 -11.70 8.17
N ASP A 104 -7.35 -11.08 7.82
CA ASP A 104 -7.46 -10.25 6.63
C ASP A 104 -6.95 -8.83 6.86
N ARG A 105 -6.41 -8.24 5.79
CA ARG A 105 -5.92 -6.86 5.79
C ARG A 105 -7.06 -5.94 5.36
N PRO A 106 -7.07 -4.66 5.79
CA PRO A 106 -8.00 -3.69 5.23
C PRO A 106 -7.86 -3.65 3.71
N PRO A 107 -8.99 -3.64 2.96
CA PRO A 107 -8.93 -3.63 1.52
C PRO A 107 -8.22 -2.37 1.03
N PHE A 108 -7.31 -2.53 0.08
CA PHE A 108 -6.68 -1.39 -0.56
C PHE A 108 -7.75 -0.57 -1.30
N PRO A 109 -7.82 0.76 -1.12
CA PRO A 109 -8.79 1.61 -1.83
C PRO A 109 -8.72 1.44 -3.34
N ILE A 110 -7.54 1.05 -3.83
CA ILE A 110 -7.23 0.81 -5.22
C ILE A 110 -6.55 -0.56 -5.30
N CYS A 111 -7.22 -1.51 -5.94
CA CYS A 111 -6.75 -2.88 -6.07
C CYS A 111 -7.07 -3.39 -7.48
N THR A 112 -6.08 -3.40 -8.37
CA THR A 112 -6.21 -3.83 -9.77
C THR A 112 -5.21 -4.95 -10.05
N GLY A 113 -5.44 -5.78 -11.08
CA GLY A 113 -4.50 -6.87 -11.43
C GLY A 113 -3.12 -6.33 -11.81
N PRO A 114 -2.02 -7.10 -11.75
CA PRO A 114 -1.75 -8.34 -11.00
C PRO A 114 -1.72 -8.17 -9.47
N PHE A 115 -1.71 -6.95 -8.96
CA PHE A 115 -1.62 -6.67 -7.51
C PHE A 115 -2.78 -7.29 -6.72
N ALA A 116 -3.99 -7.25 -7.25
CA ALA A 116 -5.17 -7.85 -6.62
C ALA A 116 -5.04 -9.36 -6.35
N SER A 117 -4.20 -10.07 -7.12
CA SER A 117 -3.94 -11.50 -6.95
C SER A 117 -2.70 -11.78 -6.09
N SER A 118 -2.05 -10.75 -5.55
CA SER A 118 -0.86 -10.89 -4.71
C SER A 118 -1.21 -11.34 -3.29
N ILE A 119 -0.30 -12.05 -2.62
CA ILE A 119 -0.49 -12.51 -1.23
C ILE A 119 -0.75 -11.37 -0.22
N VAL A 120 -0.43 -10.13 -0.57
CA VAL A 120 -0.70 -8.98 0.30
C VAL A 120 -2.11 -8.43 0.15
N ALA A 121 -2.80 -8.74 -0.97
CA ALA A 121 -4.15 -8.27 -1.28
C ALA A 121 -5.21 -9.37 -1.14
N LEU A 122 -4.84 -10.65 -1.25
CA LEU A 122 -5.77 -11.78 -1.06
C LEU A 122 -6.28 -11.85 0.38
N GLU A 123 -7.51 -12.35 0.52
CA GLU A 123 -8.22 -12.52 1.81
C GLU A 123 -8.64 -13.99 1.99
N GLY A 124 -8.97 -14.37 3.22
CA GLY A 124 -9.59 -15.65 3.56
C GLY A 124 -8.83 -16.89 3.07
N ASP A 125 -9.57 -17.84 2.50
CA ASP A 125 -9.01 -19.14 2.11
C ASP A 125 -8.12 -19.08 0.86
N GLU A 126 -8.33 -18.11 -0.04
CA GLU A 126 -7.44 -17.88 -1.18
C GLU A 126 -6.05 -17.44 -0.70
N TRP A 127 -6.01 -16.50 0.25
CA TRP A 127 -4.77 -16.10 0.91
C TRP A 127 -4.08 -17.29 1.59
N LYS A 128 -4.82 -18.13 2.34
CA LYS A 128 -4.26 -19.32 3.00
C LYS A 128 -3.64 -20.28 1.98
N LYS A 129 -4.33 -20.53 0.87
CA LYS A 129 -3.86 -21.40 -0.21
C LYS A 129 -2.57 -20.88 -0.84
N VAL A 130 -2.54 -19.61 -1.24
CA VAL A 130 -1.34 -19.00 -1.86
C VAL A 130 -0.18 -18.95 -0.86
N ARG A 131 -0.46 -18.61 0.40
CA ARG A 131 0.56 -18.60 1.46
C ARG A 131 1.17 -19.98 1.71
N ALA A 132 0.36 -21.05 1.71
CA ALA A 132 0.86 -22.41 1.86
C ALA A 132 1.82 -22.80 0.73
N VAL A 133 1.59 -22.33 -0.49
CA VAL A 133 2.46 -22.55 -1.66
C VAL A 133 3.76 -21.75 -1.56
N LEU A 134 3.71 -20.50 -1.07
CA LEU A 134 4.89 -19.61 -1.02
C LEU A 134 5.79 -19.84 0.21
N ASN A 135 5.24 -20.26 1.35
CA ASN A 135 6.01 -20.44 2.59
C ASN A 135 7.28 -21.32 2.43
N PRO A 136 7.25 -22.47 1.72
CA PRO A 136 8.43 -23.32 1.53
C PRO A 136 9.61 -22.62 0.83
N CYS A 137 9.35 -21.59 0.00
CA CYS A 137 10.39 -20.82 -0.70
C CYS A 137 11.33 -20.09 0.26
N PHE A 138 10.90 -19.83 1.50
CA PHE A 138 11.68 -19.16 2.53
C PHE A 138 12.20 -20.11 3.62
N SER A 139 12.20 -21.42 3.37
CA SER A 139 12.81 -22.39 4.28
C SER A 139 14.32 -22.18 4.42
N ALA A 140 14.91 -22.58 5.55
CA ALA A 140 16.34 -22.40 5.82
C ALA A 140 17.24 -23.01 4.72
N SER A 141 16.82 -24.14 4.13
CA SER A 141 17.54 -24.78 3.02
C SER A 141 17.51 -23.92 1.75
N LYS A 142 16.36 -23.33 1.39
CA LYS A 142 16.24 -22.40 0.26
C LYS A 142 16.99 -21.09 0.51
N MET A 143 16.92 -20.55 1.72
CA MET A 143 17.70 -19.36 2.11
C MET A 143 19.20 -19.60 1.98
N LYS A 144 19.69 -20.77 2.36
CA LYS A 144 21.10 -21.14 2.20
C LYS A 144 21.53 -21.16 0.73
N LEU A 145 20.67 -21.64 -0.18
CA LEU A 145 20.96 -21.61 -1.62
C LEU A 145 21.03 -20.19 -2.17
N MET A 146 20.17 -19.28 -1.69
CA MET A 146 20.16 -17.88 -2.12
C MET A 146 21.36 -17.09 -1.58
N THR A 147 22.02 -17.55 -0.51
CA THR A 147 23.11 -16.83 0.16
C THR A 147 24.28 -16.52 -0.79
N GLN A 148 24.59 -17.41 -1.72
CA GLN A 148 25.67 -17.18 -2.70
C GLN A 148 25.32 -16.02 -3.65
N ILE A 149 24.08 -15.94 -4.12
CA ILE A 149 23.61 -14.85 -4.98
C ILE A 149 23.56 -13.53 -4.20
N MET A 150 23.12 -13.59 -2.94
CA MET A 150 23.11 -12.41 -2.05
C MET A 150 24.53 -11.89 -1.81
N GLY A 151 25.50 -12.79 -1.60
CA GLY A 151 26.91 -12.44 -1.43
C GLY A 151 27.47 -11.73 -2.65
N SER A 152 27.26 -12.27 -3.86
CA SER A 152 27.75 -11.60 -5.08
C SER A 152 27.09 -10.25 -5.33
N CYS A 153 25.82 -10.06 -4.95
CA CYS A 153 25.19 -8.74 -5.01
C CYS A 153 25.80 -7.77 -3.99
N ALA A 154 26.20 -8.26 -2.81
CA ALA A 154 26.87 -7.45 -1.80
C ALA A 154 28.29 -7.05 -2.22
N ASP A 155 29.04 -7.94 -2.89
CA ASP A 155 30.35 -7.63 -3.46
C ASP A 155 30.24 -6.48 -4.48
N VAL A 156 29.23 -6.52 -5.35
CA VAL A 156 28.92 -5.43 -6.29
C VAL A 156 28.60 -4.12 -5.57
N MET A 157 27.88 -4.17 -4.45
CA MET A 157 27.61 -2.96 -3.65
C MET A 157 28.91 -2.36 -3.12
N ILE A 158 29.82 -3.21 -2.62
CA ILE A 158 31.12 -2.77 -2.10
C ILE A 158 31.91 -2.06 -3.20
N GLU A 159 32.00 -2.67 -4.40
CA GLU A 159 32.67 -2.06 -5.55
C GLU A 159 32.09 -0.69 -5.90
N VAL A 160 30.75 -0.54 -5.90
CA VAL A 160 30.08 0.74 -6.16
C VAL A 160 30.44 1.79 -5.12
N VAL A 161 30.50 1.41 -3.85
CA VAL A 161 30.88 2.33 -2.75
C VAL A 161 32.35 2.72 -2.85
N GLU A 162 33.24 1.76 -3.11
CA GLU A 162 34.68 2.00 -3.28
C GLU A 162 34.96 2.99 -4.41
N ASP A 163 34.30 2.85 -5.57
CA ASP A 163 34.44 3.76 -6.71
C ASP A 163 34.06 5.22 -6.35
N HIS A 164 33.03 5.44 -5.53
CA HIS A 164 32.69 6.78 -5.05
C HIS A 164 33.74 7.32 -4.07
N VAL A 165 34.26 6.47 -3.17
CA VAL A 165 35.30 6.84 -2.20
C VAL A 165 36.58 7.24 -2.92
N GLU A 166 37.00 6.48 -3.93
CA GLU A 166 38.18 6.79 -4.76
C GLU A 166 38.03 8.13 -5.49
N LYS A 167 36.81 8.47 -5.92
CA LYS A 167 36.49 9.77 -6.53
C LYS A 167 36.34 10.91 -5.52
N GLY A 168 36.37 10.62 -4.21
CA GLY A 168 36.10 11.60 -3.16
C GLY A 168 34.65 12.11 -3.16
N GLU A 169 33.72 11.32 -3.71
CA GLU A 169 32.31 11.68 -3.84
C GLU A 169 31.51 11.25 -2.60
N THR A 170 30.44 12.00 -2.31
CA THR A 170 29.49 11.59 -1.26
C THR A 170 28.59 10.48 -1.78
N VAL A 171 28.45 9.41 -0.99
CA VAL A 171 27.60 8.27 -1.35
C VAL A 171 26.17 8.47 -0.85
N GLU A 172 25.19 8.51 -1.76
CA GLU A 172 23.78 8.46 -1.37
C GLU A 172 23.35 7.01 -1.05
N MET A 173 23.52 6.60 0.20
CA MET A 173 23.26 5.21 0.63
C MET A 173 21.83 4.72 0.37
N TYR A 174 20.85 5.63 0.28
CA TYR A 174 19.47 5.25 -0.04
C TYR A 174 19.38 4.67 -1.47
N ARG A 175 20.03 5.31 -2.46
CA ARG A 175 20.09 4.78 -3.84
C ARG A 175 20.86 3.48 -3.94
N VAL A 176 22.00 3.39 -3.25
CA VAL A 176 22.81 2.16 -3.19
C VAL A 176 21.98 1.01 -2.62
N SER A 177 21.27 1.25 -1.51
CA SER A 177 20.41 0.26 -0.86
C SER A 177 19.24 -0.18 -1.75
N GLN A 178 18.65 0.74 -2.52
CA GLN A 178 17.62 0.42 -3.51
C GLN A 178 18.15 -0.52 -4.60
N GLY A 179 19.32 -0.19 -5.15
CA GLY A 179 19.99 -1.01 -6.16
C GLY A 179 20.26 -2.42 -5.64
N LEU A 180 20.94 -2.53 -4.48
CA LEU A 180 21.25 -3.82 -3.85
C LEU A 180 19.98 -4.64 -3.59
N SER A 181 18.97 -4.04 -2.95
CA SER A 181 17.76 -4.76 -2.56
C SER A 181 17.02 -5.31 -3.79
N LEU A 182 16.88 -4.50 -4.83
CA LEU A 182 16.20 -4.91 -6.05
C LEU A 182 16.99 -5.96 -6.81
N ASP A 183 18.32 -5.83 -6.88
CA ASP A 183 19.20 -6.78 -7.55
C ASP A 183 19.15 -8.16 -6.88
N VAL A 184 19.18 -8.20 -5.55
CA VAL A 184 18.98 -9.44 -4.77
C VAL A 184 17.62 -10.07 -5.06
N ILE A 185 16.53 -9.29 -5.02
CA ILE A 185 15.17 -9.79 -5.28
C ILE A 185 15.05 -10.32 -6.72
N ALA A 186 15.53 -9.55 -7.70
CA ALA A 186 15.44 -9.90 -9.11
C ALA A 186 16.19 -11.21 -9.40
N LYS A 187 17.44 -11.34 -8.93
CA LYS A 187 18.26 -12.53 -9.16
C LYS A 187 17.76 -13.75 -8.37
N CYS A 188 17.36 -13.59 -7.11
CA CYS A 188 16.94 -14.71 -6.26
C CYS A 188 15.51 -15.19 -6.53
N ALA A 189 14.56 -14.26 -6.62
CA ALA A 189 13.14 -14.58 -6.65
C ALA A 189 12.55 -14.60 -8.06
N LEU A 190 13.12 -13.81 -8.99
CA LEU A 190 12.60 -13.67 -10.36
C LEU A 190 13.49 -14.34 -11.41
N ALA A 191 14.65 -14.88 -11.01
CA ALA A 191 15.71 -15.34 -11.91
C ALA A 191 16.04 -14.33 -13.03
N TRP A 192 15.84 -13.04 -12.73
CA TRP A 192 15.96 -11.95 -13.70
C TRP A 192 17.37 -11.38 -13.63
N GLN A 193 18.09 -11.47 -14.74
CA GLN A 193 19.40 -10.84 -14.88
C GLN A 193 19.23 -9.33 -15.04
N VAL A 194 19.61 -8.60 -13.99
CA VAL A 194 19.54 -7.14 -13.93
C VAL A 194 20.86 -6.58 -13.39
N ASP A 195 21.07 -5.28 -13.60
CA ASP A 195 22.23 -4.56 -13.08
C ASP A 195 21.78 -3.27 -12.40
N CYS A 196 20.86 -3.39 -11.43
CA CYS A 196 20.27 -2.24 -10.75
C CYS A 196 21.27 -1.44 -9.90
N GLN A 197 22.45 -1.99 -9.62
CA GLN A 197 23.47 -1.36 -8.79
C GLN A 197 24.41 -0.47 -9.61
N LYS A 198 24.91 -0.96 -10.76
CA LYS A 198 25.86 -0.21 -11.60
C LYS A 198 25.19 0.55 -12.74
N ASN A 199 23.96 0.19 -13.12
CA ASN A 199 23.19 0.88 -14.14
C ASN A 199 21.99 1.63 -13.54
N PRO A 200 22.10 2.97 -13.32
CA PRO A 200 20.99 3.78 -12.84
C PRO A 200 19.77 3.74 -13.77
N ASN A 201 19.95 3.43 -15.05
CA ASN A 201 18.89 3.37 -16.06
C ASN A 201 18.37 1.95 -16.30
N ASP A 202 18.68 1.00 -15.42
CA ASP A 202 18.13 -0.35 -15.48
C ASP A 202 16.59 -0.29 -15.58
N PRO A 203 15.96 -0.95 -16.58
CA PRO A 203 14.53 -0.84 -16.81
C PRO A 203 13.67 -1.27 -15.63
N LEU A 204 14.09 -2.30 -14.88
CA LEU A 204 13.37 -2.77 -13.71
C LEU A 204 13.49 -1.75 -12.57
N LEU A 205 14.70 -1.23 -12.34
CA LEU A 205 14.95 -0.20 -11.32
C LEU A 205 14.11 1.07 -11.56
N GLN A 206 14.13 1.59 -12.79
CA GLN A 206 13.35 2.77 -13.16
C GLN A 206 11.85 2.52 -13.04
N SER A 207 11.39 1.35 -13.47
CA SER A 207 9.99 0.94 -13.37
C SER A 207 9.51 0.86 -11.92
N VAL A 208 10.29 0.25 -11.03
CA VAL A 208 9.96 0.14 -9.60
C VAL A 208 10.02 1.50 -8.91
N ARG A 209 11.02 2.34 -9.20
CA ARG A 209 11.06 3.72 -8.66
C ARG A 209 9.83 4.52 -9.06
N LYS A 210 9.48 4.46 -10.35
CA LYS A 210 8.29 5.13 -10.88
C LYS A 210 7.01 4.59 -10.25
N MET A 211 6.91 3.27 -10.04
CA MET A 211 5.79 2.65 -9.31
C MET A 211 5.60 3.27 -7.92
N PHE A 212 6.67 3.45 -7.14
CA PHE A 212 6.57 4.03 -5.80
C PHE A 212 6.34 5.55 -5.80
N GLN A 213 6.79 6.27 -6.83
CA GLN A 213 6.58 7.72 -6.97
C GLN A 213 5.19 8.09 -7.51
N GLU A 214 4.61 7.24 -8.38
CA GLU A 214 3.33 7.49 -9.03
C GLU A 214 2.10 7.09 -8.20
N ILE A 215 2.29 6.52 -7.01
CA ILE A 215 1.18 6.42 -6.04
C ILE A 215 0.89 7.84 -5.54
N ASP A 216 0.13 8.57 -6.36
CA ASP A 216 -0.25 9.95 -6.08
C ASP A 216 -1.20 9.97 -4.87
N ASP A 217 -0.72 10.57 -3.77
CA ASP A 217 -1.52 10.77 -2.55
C ASP A 217 -2.84 11.50 -2.87
N SER A 218 -2.90 12.31 -3.94
CA SER A 218 -4.12 12.95 -4.41
C SER A 218 -5.17 11.92 -4.87
N VAL A 219 -4.78 10.95 -5.70
CA VAL A 219 -5.69 9.91 -6.21
C VAL A 219 -6.19 9.03 -5.05
N LEU A 220 -5.28 8.61 -4.17
CA LEU A 220 -5.62 7.83 -2.98
C LEU A 220 -6.57 8.60 -2.05
N ARG A 221 -6.34 9.91 -1.86
CA ARG A 221 -7.20 10.76 -1.05
C ARG A 221 -8.61 10.88 -1.62
N GLN A 222 -8.76 11.02 -2.94
CA GLN A 222 -10.09 11.04 -3.55
C GLN A 222 -10.81 9.69 -3.43
N ALA A 223 -10.08 8.58 -3.53
CA ALA A 223 -10.62 7.25 -3.29
C ALA A 223 -11.14 7.10 -1.83
N ILE A 224 -10.39 7.58 -0.85
CA ILE A 224 -10.78 7.59 0.58
C ILE A 224 -12.02 8.48 0.81
N ARG A 225 -12.05 9.68 0.24
CA ARG A 225 -13.17 10.63 0.36
C ARG A 225 -14.45 10.11 -0.28
N PHE A 226 -14.34 9.45 -1.43
CA PHE A 226 -15.49 9.01 -2.20
C PHE A 226 -15.30 7.56 -2.66
N PRO A 227 -15.70 6.57 -1.84
CA PRO A 227 -15.51 5.15 -2.18
C PRO A 227 -16.15 4.73 -3.51
N ILE A 228 -17.20 5.44 -3.95
CA ILE A 228 -17.83 5.21 -5.26
C ILE A 228 -16.85 5.47 -6.42
N LEU A 229 -15.95 6.45 -6.26
CA LEU A 229 -14.93 6.76 -7.26
C LEU A 229 -13.85 5.67 -7.34
N CYS A 230 -13.68 4.84 -6.31
CA CYS A 230 -12.64 3.79 -6.31
C CYS A 230 -12.79 2.85 -7.52
N LYS A 231 -14.03 2.48 -7.88
CA LYS A 231 -14.28 1.63 -9.06
C LYS A 231 -13.88 2.31 -10.37
N ILE A 232 -14.17 3.61 -10.50
CA ILE A 232 -13.83 4.40 -11.68
C ILE A 232 -12.32 4.58 -11.76
N ILE A 233 -11.69 5.00 -10.66
CA ILE A 233 -10.24 5.19 -10.53
C ILE A 233 -9.50 3.87 -10.82
N SER A 234 -10.00 2.73 -10.30
CA SER A 234 -9.39 1.43 -10.57
C SER A 234 -9.38 1.07 -12.05
N SER A 235 -10.41 1.44 -12.81
CA SER A 235 -10.43 1.22 -14.26
C SER A 235 -9.40 2.09 -15.01
N PHE A 236 -9.16 3.32 -14.55
CA PHE A 236 -8.13 4.19 -15.14
C PHE A 236 -6.71 3.77 -14.76
N LEU A 237 -6.50 3.29 -13.54
CA LEU A 237 -5.18 2.88 -13.06
C LEU A 237 -4.62 1.66 -13.78
N PHE A 238 -5.48 0.87 -14.43
CA PHE A 238 -5.07 -0.18 -15.38
C PHE A 238 -3.98 0.28 -16.37
N PHE A 239 -3.99 1.56 -16.78
CA PHE A 239 -3.06 2.10 -17.78
C PHE A 239 -1.77 2.71 -17.22
N THR A 240 -1.60 2.76 -15.90
CA THR A 240 -0.45 3.42 -15.24
C THR A 240 0.83 2.60 -15.27
N SER A 241 1.97 3.23 -14.96
CA SER A 241 3.25 2.53 -14.84
C SER A 241 3.18 1.42 -13.79
N TYR A 242 2.41 1.62 -12.71
CA TYR A 242 2.19 0.63 -11.66
C TYR A 242 1.77 -0.74 -12.22
N ASN A 243 0.70 -0.78 -13.00
CA ASN A 243 0.22 -2.04 -13.58
C ASN A 243 1.16 -2.58 -14.65
N LYS A 244 1.77 -1.72 -15.48
CA LYS A 244 2.75 -2.15 -16.48
C LYS A 244 3.94 -2.87 -15.85
N THR A 245 4.48 -2.31 -14.76
CA THR A 245 5.62 -2.90 -14.06
C THR A 245 5.25 -4.23 -13.41
N LEU A 246 4.09 -4.33 -12.74
CA LEU A 246 3.64 -5.59 -12.15
C LEU A 246 3.36 -6.66 -13.20
N THR A 247 2.77 -6.30 -14.34
CA THR A 247 2.57 -7.22 -15.46
C THR A 247 3.91 -7.71 -16.02
N GLY A 248 4.89 -6.82 -16.19
CA GLY A 248 6.24 -7.21 -16.62
C GLY A 248 6.92 -8.19 -15.65
N ILE A 249 6.77 -7.97 -14.34
CA ILE A 249 7.26 -8.91 -13.31
C ILE A 249 6.54 -10.26 -13.42
N TYR A 250 5.21 -10.24 -13.53
CA TYR A 250 4.40 -11.44 -13.69
C TYR A 250 4.79 -12.25 -14.94
N ASP A 251 4.95 -11.58 -16.08
CA ASP A 251 5.32 -12.20 -17.35
C ASP A 251 6.72 -12.81 -17.29
N ASN A 252 7.68 -12.13 -16.65
CA ASN A 252 9.02 -12.69 -16.44
C ASN A 252 8.96 -13.98 -15.60
N VAL A 253 8.26 -13.97 -14.47
CA VAL A 253 8.13 -15.16 -13.61
C VAL A 253 7.44 -16.29 -14.37
N ARG A 254 6.38 -15.98 -15.12
CA ARG A 254 5.68 -16.97 -15.94
C ARG A 254 6.60 -17.61 -16.96
N HIS A 255 7.40 -16.81 -17.66
CA HIS A 255 8.38 -17.31 -18.63
C HIS A 255 9.40 -18.25 -17.97
N VAL A 256 9.94 -17.87 -16.81
CA VAL A 256 10.91 -18.71 -16.07
C VAL A 256 10.31 -20.03 -15.60
N VAL A 257 9.03 -20.07 -15.23
CA VAL A 257 8.36 -21.28 -14.75
C VAL A 257 7.94 -22.21 -15.91
N GLU A 258 7.69 -21.66 -17.09
CA GLU A 258 7.30 -22.43 -18.29
C GLU A 258 8.51 -23.03 -19.05
N LEU A 259 9.73 -22.60 -18.73
CA LEU A 259 11.00 -23.15 -19.25
C LEU A 259 11.46 -24.39 -18.48
#